data_AF-A0A0C9X6X9-F1
#
_entry.id   AF-A0A0C9X6X9-F1
#
_cell.length_a   1.000
_cell.length_b   1.000
_cell.length_c   1.000
_cell.angle_alpha   90.00
_cell.angle_beta   90.00
_cell.angle_gamma   90.00
#
_symmetry.space_group_name_H-M   'P 1'
#
loop_
_entity.id
_entity.type
_entity.pdbx_description
1 polymer ?
#
loop_
_entity_poly.entity_id
_entity_poly.type
_entity_poly.pdbx_seq_one_letter_code
_entity_poly.pdbx_strand_id
1 'polypeptide(L)'
;MAQKPLEILKKGLTKFSKKIKERKDALEAKLARKETISADDEHWHIYQSVMDAVAARENIEINGGDDVDDDINTSHEPPPTRRDVLKAISTIGKYTDDMNDPIARKMEAILGTFTRQLRLDETRTMKNSVLTDFFDLT
;
A
#
# COMPACT_ATOMS: atom_id res chain seq x y z
N MET A 1 -31.10 -30.68 -9.72
CA MET A 1 -31.03 -30.15 -8.34
C MET A 1 -29.85 -29.18 -8.28
N ALA A 2 -30.07 -27.88 -8.12
CA ALA A 2 -29.00 -26.89 -8.10
C ALA A 2 -28.22 -26.98 -6.78
N GLN A 3 -26.89 -27.13 -6.84
CA GLN A 3 -26.05 -26.99 -5.65
C GLN A 3 -26.21 -25.58 -5.10
N LYS A 4 -26.46 -25.47 -3.79
CA LYS A 4 -26.58 -24.18 -3.10
C LYS A 4 -25.30 -23.37 -3.37
N PRO A 5 -25.40 -22.08 -3.77
CA PRO A 5 -24.24 -21.25 -4.14
C PRO A 5 -23.09 -21.26 -3.11
N LEU A 6 -23.42 -21.40 -1.82
CA LEU A 6 -22.46 -21.51 -0.73
C LEU A 6 -21.53 -22.73 -0.82
N GLU A 7 -22.05 -23.88 -1.28
CA GLU A 7 -21.27 -25.12 -1.38
C GLU A 7 -20.29 -25.07 -2.56
N ILE A 8 -20.67 -24.39 -3.63
CA ILE A 8 -19.78 -24.11 -4.77
C ILE A 8 -18.62 -23.22 -4.31
N LEU A 9 -18.92 -22.17 -3.54
CA LEU A 9 -17.92 -21.24 -3.03
C LEU A 9 -16.93 -21.94 -2.08
N LYS A 10 -17.43 -22.73 -1.12
CA LYS A 10 -16.57 -23.51 -0.21
C LYS A 10 -15.64 -24.45 -0.98
N LYS A 11 -16.16 -25.15 -1.99
CA LYS A 11 -15.37 -26.06 -2.84
C LYS A 11 -14.32 -25.32 -3.66
N GLY A 12 -14.64 -24.12 -4.14
CA GLY A 12 -13.68 -23.24 -4.82
C GLY A 12 -12.54 -22.83 -3.90
N LEU A 13 -12.87 -22.40 -2.69
CA LEU A 13 -11.90 -21.93 -1.70
C LEU A 13 -10.94 -23.04 -1.24
N THR A 14 -11.45 -24.26 -0.99
CA THR A 14 -10.60 -25.39 -0.61
C THR A 14 -9.65 -25.79 -1.74
N LYS A 15 -10.12 -25.78 -2.99
CA LYS A 15 -9.28 -26.05 -4.16
C LYS A 15 -8.19 -24.99 -4.35
N PHE A 16 -8.54 -23.72 -4.15
CA PHE A 16 -7.59 -22.62 -4.24
C PHE A 16 -6.52 -22.69 -3.13
N SER A 17 -6.95 -22.90 -1.88
CA SER A 17 -6.06 -23.08 -0.73
C SER A 17 -5.07 -24.23 -0.94
N LYS A 18 -5.56 -25.38 -1.43
CA LYS A 18 -4.70 -26.51 -1.79
C LYS A 18 -3.64 -26.13 -2.84
N LYS A 19 -4.04 -25.41 -3.88
CA LYS A 19 -3.13 -24.98 -4.96
C LYS A 19 -2.07 -23.98 -4.48
N ILE A 20 -2.43 -23.09 -3.55
CA ILE A 20 -1.46 -22.18 -2.92
C ILE A 20 -0.44 -22.98 -2.11
N LYS A 21 -0.89 -23.95 -1.32
CA LYS A 21 0.02 -24.79 -0.54
C LYS A 21 0.99 -25.55 -1.43
N GLU A 22 0.49 -26.21 -2.48
CA GLU A 22 1.33 -26.93 -3.44
C GLU A 22 2.37 -26.03 -4.12
N ARG A 23 1.99 -24.78 -4.48
CA ARG A 23 2.94 -23.82 -5.04
C ARG A 23 3.99 -23.38 -4.04
N LYS A 24 3.59 -23.11 -2.79
CA LYS A 24 4.52 -22.75 -1.71
C LYS A 24 5.56 -23.86 -1.49
N ASP A 25 5.09 -25.10 -1.35
CA ASP A 25 5.97 -26.26 -1.13
C ASP A 25 6.94 -26.46 -2.32
N ALA A 26 6.45 -26.27 -3.56
CA ALA A 26 7.28 -26.34 -4.77
C ALA A 26 8.34 -25.23 -4.83
N LEU A 27 8.01 -24.02 -4.40
CA LEU A 27 8.95 -22.90 -4.35
C LEU A 27 10.00 -23.09 -3.26
N GLU A 28 9.61 -23.56 -2.08
CA GLU A 28 10.55 -23.91 -1.01
C GLU A 28 11.53 -25.01 -1.46
N ALA A 29 11.05 -26.01 -2.21
CA ALA A 29 11.89 -27.06 -2.77
C ALA A 29 12.87 -26.53 -3.84
N LYS A 30 12.43 -25.60 -4.71
CA LYS A 30 13.30 -24.95 -5.71
C LYS A 30 14.35 -24.05 -5.07
N LEU A 31 13.95 -23.30 -4.04
CA LEU A 31 14.82 -22.44 -3.25
C LEU A 31 15.92 -23.26 -2.55
N ALA A 32 15.56 -24.39 -1.95
CA ALA A 32 16.51 -25.32 -1.34
C ALA A 32 17.51 -25.91 -2.35
N ARG A 33 17.14 -26.02 -3.63
CA ARG A 33 17.98 -26.52 -4.72
C ARG A 33 18.84 -25.45 -5.41
N LYS A 34 18.72 -24.18 -5.02
CA LYS A 34 19.38 -23.02 -5.68
C LYS A 34 19.17 -23.00 -7.21
N GLU A 35 18.01 -23.46 -7.68
CA GLU A 35 17.62 -23.31 -9.08
C GLU A 35 17.25 -21.84 -9.36
N THR A 36 17.44 -21.37 -10.58
CA THR A 36 16.97 -20.04 -11.02
C THR A 36 15.44 -20.02 -10.95
N ILE A 37 14.92 -19.25 -9.99
CA ILE A 37 13.49 -19.04 -9.76
C ILE A 37 12.98 -18.05 -10.82
N SER A 38 11.74 -18.21 -11.29
CA SER A 38 11.15 -17.31 -12.29
C SER A 38 10.99 -15.90 -11.70
N ALA A 39 11.09 -14.85 -12.52
CA ALA A 39 10.94 -13.46 -12.06
C ALA A 39 9.61 -13.21 -11.29
N ASP A 40 8.53 -13.90 -11.68
CA ASP A 40 7.23 -13.82 -10.98
C ASP A 40 7.29 -14.44 -9.57
N ASP A 41 8.09 -15.50 -9.41
CA ASP A 41 8.27 -16.22 -8.15
C ASP A 41 9.25 -15.46 -7.23
N GLU A 42 10.24 -14.75 -7.77
CA GLU A 42 11.13 -13.85 -7.02
C GLU A 42 10.35 -12.71 -6.35
N HIS A 43 9.37 -12.12 -7.04
CA HIS A 43 8.55 -11.04 -6.48
C HIS A 43 7.72 -11.51 -5.27
N TRP A 44 7.22 -12.74 -5.30
CA TRP A 44 6.53 -13.36 -4.15
C TRP A 44 7.46 -13.52 -2.94
N HIS A 45 8.70 -13.97 -3.18
CA HIS A 45 9.69 -14.12 -2.11
C HIS A 45 10.08 -12.78 -1.49
N ILE A 46 10.28 -11.73 -2.30
CA ILE A 46 10.58 -10.38 -1.81
C ILE A 46 9.43 -9.86 -0.93
N TYR A 47 8.19 -9.98 -1.41
CA TYR A 47 7.01 -9.55 -0.66
C TYR A 47 6.90 -10.28 0.69
N GLN A 48 7.06 -11.61 0.70
CA GLN A 48 6.99 -12.39 1.93
C GLN A 48 8.09 -12.02 2.91
N SER A 49 9.34 -11.85 2.45
CA SER A 49 10.47 -11.44 3.31
C SER A 49 10.28 -10.05 3.93
N VAL A 50 9.69 -9.10 3.20
CA VAL A 50 9.36 -7.77 3.74
C VAL A 50 8.28 -7.89 4.82
N MET A 51 7.22 -8.66 4.56
CA MET A 51 6.14 -8.84 5.53
C MET A 51 6.63 -9.56 6.80
N ASP A 52 7.49 -10.56 6.67
CA ASP A 52 8.09 -11.28 7.79
C ASP A 52 9.00 -10.38 8.62
N ALA A 53 9.80 -9.51 7.97
CA ALA A 53 10.65 -8.54 8.66
C ALA A 53 9.84 -7.46 9.41
N VAL A 54 8.72 -7.01 8.84
CA VAL A 54 7.78 -6.09 9.49
C VAL A 54 7.14 -6.75 10.71
N ALA A 55 6.64 -7.98 10.56
CA ALA A 55 6.03 -8.74 11.65
C ALA A 55 7.03 -9.06 12.78
N ALA A 56 8.28 -9.33 12.45
CA ALA A 56 9.34 -9.56 13.43
C ALA A 56 9.69 -8.30 14.22
N ARG A 57 9.68 -7.11 13.59
CA ARG A 57 9.88 -5.82 14.28
C ARG A 57 8.72 -5.50 15.23
N GLU A 58 7.51 -5.85 14.84
CA GLU A 58 6.31 -5.57 15.64
C GLU A 58 6.16 -6.51 16.85
N ASN A 59 6.72 -7.73 16.77
CA ASN A 59 6.66 -8.73 17.84
C ASN A 59 7.95 -8.85 18.69
N ILE A 60 8.83 -7.84 18.70
CA ILE A 60 9.92 -7.82 19.67
C ILE A 60 9.30 -7.56 21.04
N GLU A 61 9.10 -8.62 21.82
CA GLU A 61 8.77 -8.54 23.24
C GLU A 61 9.84 -7.67 23.93
N ILE A 62 9.43 -6.45 24.30
CA ILE A 62 10.22 -5.54 25.13
C ILE A 62 10.29 -6.19 26.52
N ASN A 63 11.25 -7.07 26.73
CA ASN A 63 11.56 -7.59 28.05
C ASN A 63 13.02 -7.32 28.40
N GLY A 64 13.22 -6.36 29.28
CA GLY A 64 14.53 -5.95 29.80
C GLY A 64 14.50 -4.49 30.23
N GLY A 65 13.87 -4.23 31.37
CA GLY A 65 13.78 -2.88 31.93
C GLY A 65 15.14 -2.29 32.33
N ASP A 66 15.25 -0.98 32.14
CA ASP A 66 15.99 -0.08 33.00
C ASP A 66 15.27 1.27 32.95
N ASP A 67 14.95 1.80 34.13
CA ASP A 67 14.20 3.04 34.32
C ASP A 67 14.95 4.21 33.70
N VAL A 68 14.47 4.67 32.54
CA VAL A 68 14.65 6.04 32.11
C VAL A 68 13.28 6.61 31.77
N ASP A 69 12.74 7.36 32.73
CA ASP A 69 11.77 8.41 32.46
C ASP A 69 12.42 9.38 31.47
N ASP A 70 12.18 9.16 30.18
CA ASP A 70 12.22 10.20 29.17
C ASP A 70 11.27 9.76 28.06
N ASP A 71 10.04 10.28 28.18
CA ASP A 71 9.10 10.62 27.11
C ASP A 71 9.19 9.71 25.87
N ILE A 72 8.23 8.79 25.75
CA ILE A 72 7.98 7.95 24.57
C ILE A 72 7.66 8.87 23.38
N ASN A 73 8.70 9.50 22.83
CA ASN A 73 8.76 9.95 21.46
C ASN A 73 9.07 8.70 20.64
N THR A 74 8.06 7.83 20.54
CA THR A 74 7.89 7.00 19.34
C THR A 74 8.11 7.96 18.19
N SER A 75 9.19 7.80 17.41
CA SER A 75 9.60 8.71 16.33
C SER A 75 8.39 9.08 15.45
N HIS A 76 7.69 10.15 15.83
CA HIS A 76 6.48 10.61 15.20
C HIS A 76 6.93 11.60 14.14
N GLU A 77 7.46 11.09 13.02
CA GLU A 77 7.53 11.92 11.82
C GLU A 77 6.09 12.32 11.51
N PRO A 78 5.78 13.63 11.46
CA PRO A 78 4.42 14.07 11.21
C PRO A 78 3.97 13.50 9.86
N PRO A 79 2.68 13.12 9.74
CA PRO A 79 2.16 12.63 8.48
C PRO A 79 2.47 13.65 7.36
N PRO A 80 2.86 13.17 6.16
CA PRO A 80 3.33 14.04 5.10
C PRO A 80 2.27 15.09 4.78
N THR A 81 2.71 16.34 4.65
CA THR A 81 1.80 17.41 4.33
C THR A 81 1.32 17.26 2.89
N ARG A 82 0.18 17.86 2.58
CA ARG A 82 -0.34 17.90 1.20
C ARG A 82 0.66 18.48 0.20
N ARG A 83 1.50 19.44 0.63
CA ARG A 83 2.57 20.00 -0.19
C ARG A 83 3.63 18.94 -0.52
N ASP A 84 3.97 18.09 0.45
CA ASP A 84 4.92 16.99 0.26
C ASP A 84 4.36 15.95 -0.72
N VAL A 85 3.07 15.65 -0.60
CA VAL A 85 2.37 14.76 -1.53
C VAL A 85 2.37 15.33 -2.96
N LEU A 86 2.04 16.61 -3.13
CA LEU A 86 2.08 17.26 -4.45
C LEU A 86 3.51 17.31 -5.04
N LYS A 87 4.52 17.51 -4.20
CA LYS A 87 5.92 17.45 -4.61
C LYS A 87 6.30 16.05 -5.09
N ALA A 88 5.89 15.01 -4.37
CA ALA A 88 6.13 13.61 -4.76
C ALA A 88 5.46 13.28 -6.09
N ILE A 89 4.20 13.68 -6.27
CA ILE A 89 3.48 13.50 -7.53
C ILE A 89 4.22 14.17 -8.69
N SER A 90 4.71 15.40 -8.50
CA SER A 90 5.49 16.09 -9.53
C SER A 90 6.79 15.35 -9.87
N THR A 91 7.48 14.81 -8.87
CA THR A 91 8.70 14.02 -9.10
C THR A 91 8.42 12.75 -9.91
N ILE A 92 7.35 12.02 -9.58
CA ILE A 92 6.95 10.80 -10.31
C ILE A 92 6.51 11.15 -11.72
N GLY A 93 5.72 12.22 -11.90
CA GLY A 93 5.27 12.71 -13.20
C GLY A 93 6.44 12.96 -14.15
N LYS A 94 7.45 13.70 -13.68
CA LYS A 94 8.67 13.97 -14.47
C LYS A 94 9.40 12.70 -14.92
N TYR A 95 9.42 11.66 -14.09
CA TYR A 95 10.02 10.38 -14.45
C TYR A 95 9.18 9.63 -15.49
N THR A 96 7.86 9.70 -15.39
CA THR A 96 6.94 9.03 -16.32
C THR A 96 6.74 9.76 -17.64
N ASP A 97 6.99 11.08 -17.69
CA ASP A 97 6.80 11.90 -18.89
C ASP A 97 7.64 11.40 -20.07
N ASP A 98 8.88 10.99 -19.81
CA ASP A 98 9.82 10.46 -20.80
C ASP A 98 9.52 9.00 -21.19
N MET A 99 8.58 8.34 -20.50
CA MET A 99 8.22 6.95 -20.72
C MET A 99 6.93 6.84 -21.57
N ASN A 100 7.06 6.23 -22.75
CA ASN A 100 5.91 5.88 -23.61
C ASN A 100 5.27 4.52 -23.26
N ASP A 101 5.61 3.95 -22.11
CA ASP A 101 5.08 2.66 -21.67
C ASP A 101 3.61 2.77 -21.20
N PRO A 102 2.75 1.76 -21.46
CA PRO A 102 1.37 1.74 -20.99
C PRO A 102 1.21 1.93 -19.47
N ILE A 103 2.18 1.47 -18.66
CA ILE A 103 2.18 1.63 -17.21
C ILE A 103 2.42 3.10 -16.85
N ALA A 104 3.32 3.79 -17.54
CA ALA A 104 3.59 5.21 -17.32
C ALA A 104 2.35 6.07 -17.60
N ARG A 105 1.63 5.80 -18.70
CA ARG A 105 0.38 6.51 -19.02
C ARG A 105 -0.73 6.28 -17.99
N LYS A 106 -0.82 5.06 -17.45
CA LYS A 106 -1.76 4.76 -16.34
C LYS A 106 -1.38 5.51 -15.07
N MET A 107 -0.08 5.55 -14.75
CA MET A 107 0.41 6.27 -13.58
C MET A 107 0.11 7.76 -13.69
N GLU A 108 0.36 8.38 -14.85
CA GLU A 108 0.03 9.78 -15.12
C GLU A 108 -1.46 10.08 -14.90
N ALA A 109 -2.35 9.21 -15.42
CA ALA A 109 -3.80 9.36 -15.23
C ALA A 109 -4.22 9.28 -13.75
N ILE A 110 -3.62 8.36 -12.98
CA ILE A 110 -3.87 8.21 -11.54
C ILE A 110 -3.35 9.44 -10.78
N LEU A 111 -2.12 9.88 -11.07
CA LEU A 111 -1.51 11.05 -10.44
C LEU A 111 -2.29 12.33 -10.71
N GLY A 112 -2.81 12.50 -11.94
CA GLY A 112 -3.67 13.62 -12.31
C GLY A 112 -4.98 13.61 -11.54
N THR A 113 -5.63 12.43 -11.43
CA THR A 113 -6.86 12.26 -10.66
C THR A 113 -6.64 12.57 -9.18
N PHE A 114 -5.57 12.04 -8.60
CA PHE A 114 -5.23 12.24 -7.20
C PHE A 114 -4.89 13.70 -6.89
N THR A 115 -4.15 14.38 -7.78
CA THR A 115 -3.87 15.82 -7.66
C THR A 115 -5.16 16.64 -7.66
N ARG A 116 -6.10 16.32 -8.57
CA ARG A 116 -7.41 16.98 -8.61
C ARG A 116 -8.18 16.77 -7.32
N GLN A 117 -8.19 15.55 -6.78
CA GLN A 117 -8.86 15.23 -5.54
C GLN A 117 -8.27 16.01 -4.36
N LEU A 118 -6.95 16.06 -4.25
CA LEU A 118 -6.27 16.86 -3.22
C LEU A 118 -6.65 18.34 -3.31
N ARG A 119 -6.84 18.91 -4.51
CA ARG A 119 -7.33 20.29 -4.70
C ARG A 119 -8.78 20.47 -4.28
N LEU A 120 -9.64 19.52 -4.60
CA LEU A 120 -11.05 19.58 -4.18
C LEU A 120 -11.19 19.46 -2.67
N ASP A 121 -10.44 18.56 -2.03
CA ASP A 121 -10.48 18.39 -0.58
C ASP A 121 -9.99 19.65 0.15
N GLU A 122 -9.02 20.39 -0.40
CA GLU A 122 -8.65 21.71 0.11
C GLU A 122 -9.81 22.70 0.03
N THR A 123 -10.45 22.85 -1.14
CA THR A 123 -11.58 23.79 -1.28
C THR A 123 -12.76 23.44 -0.37
N ARG A 124 -12.95 22.15 -0.07
CA ARG A 124 -13.99 21.68 0.86
C ARG A 124 -13.63 21.86 2.33
N THR A 125 -12.34 21.90 2.66
CA THR A 125 -11.84 22.09 4.04
C THR A 125 -11.57 23.56 4.36
N MET A 126 -11.64 24.45 3.37
CA MET A 126 -11.67 25.89 3.58
C MET A 126 -12.92 26.26 4.39
N LYS A 127 -12.71 26.87 5.55
CA LYS A 127 -13.80 27.42 6.37
C LYS A 127 -14.34 28.69 5.70
N ASN A 128 -15.66 28.83 5.66
CA ASN A 128 -16.30 30.11 5.33
C ASN A 128 -15.68 31.19 6.23
N SER A 129 -15.24 32.26 5.59
CA SER A 129 -14.74 33.44 6.29
C SER A 129 -15.81 34.51 6.25
N VAL A 130 -15.73 35.50 7.15
CA VAL A 130 -16.69 36.62 7.21
C VAL A 130 -16.86 37.34 5.85
N LEU A 131 -15.90 37.20 4.92
CA LEU A 131 -15.98 37.71 3.55
C LEU A 131 -16.94 36.93 2.64
N THR A 132 -17.09 35.62 2.82
CA THR A 132 -18.03 34.78 2.03
C THR A 132 -19.47 34.93 2.51
N ASP A 133 -19.68 35.18 3.81
CA ASP A 133 -21.02 35.34 4.38
C ASP A 133 -21.72 36.64 3.93
N PHE A 134 -20.96 37.63 3.43
CA PHE A 134 -21.51 38.89 2.91
C PHE A 134 -22.35 38.70 1.63
N PHE A 135 -22.10 37.62 0.87
CA PHE A 135 -22.78 37.36 -0.40
C PHE A 135 -23.98 36.42 -0.29
N ASP A 136 -24.22 35.84 0.89
CA ASP A 136 -25.32 34.89 1.14
C ASP A 136 -26.56 35.57 1.80
N LEU A 137 -26.57 36.91 1.88
CA LEU A 137 -27.58 37.72 2.61
C LEU A 137 -28.60 38.45 1.70
N THR A 138 -28.78 38.02 0.45
CA THR A 138 -29.83 38.50 -0.47
C THR A 138 -30.74 37.38 -0.90
#